data_AF-I9QD91-F1
#
_entry.id   AF-I9QD91-F1
#
_cell.length_a   1.000
_cell.length_b   1.000
_cell.length_c   1.000
_cell.angle_alpha   90.00
_cell.angle_beta   90.00
_cell.angle_gamma   90.00
#
_symmetry.space_group_name_H-M   'P 1'
#
loop_
_entity.id
_entity.type
_entity.pdbx_description
1 polymer ?
#
loop_
_entity_poly.entity_id
_entity_poly.type
_entity_poly.pdbx_seq_one_letter_code
_entity_poly.pdbx_strand_id
1 'polypeptide(L)'
;MKMKKNLIDYELLWEKITDYVKATSRTTARPVLLLYYVLRSPETPSSDKMLIVAALSYLVLPIDLISAKRLPIIGWIDEAVSLVYAYKKVCRYVTPEIESEVDNVLERWFPEGKYELIEE
;
A
#
# COMPACT_ATOMS: atom_id res chain seq x y z
N MET A 1 -44.27 12.73 25.00
CA MET A 1 -42.88 12.22 25.14
C MET A 1 -42.19 12.43 23.79
N LYS A 2 -41.37 13.48 23.65
CA LYS A 2 -40.64 13.75 22.39
C LYS A 2 -39.43 12.82 22.34
N MET A 3 -39.45 11.83 21.46
CA MET A 3 -38.24 11.07 21.13
C MET A 3 -37.23 12.04 20.53
N LYS A 4 -36.11 12.26 21.22
CA LYS A 4 -34.93 12.88 20.61
C LYS A 4 -34.50 11.94 19.48
N LYS A 5 -34.77 12.30 18.23
CA LYS A 5 -34.10 11.67 17.09
C LYS A 5 -32.60 11.87 17.32
N ASN A 6 -31.84 10.78 17.37
CA ASN A 6 -30.39 10.86 17.40
C ASN A 6 -29.95 11.69 16.18
N LEU A 7 -29.19 12.76 16.42
CA LEU A 7 -28.72 13.70 15.39
C LEU A 7 -27.64 13.09 14.50
N ILE A 8 -27.10 11.93 14.89
CA ILE A 8 -26.04 11.22 14.19
C ILE A 8 -26.58 9.83 13.85
N ASP A 9 -26.53 9.53 12.55
CA ASP A 9 -26.73 8.19 12.01
C ASP A 9 -25.40 7.43 12.13
N TYR A 10 -25.33 6.50 13.07
CA TYR A 10 -24.13 5.74 13.36
C TYR A 10 -23.85 4.65 12.30
N GLU A 11 -24.89 4.13 11.64
CA GLU A 11 -24.75 3.13 10.58
C GLU A 11 -24.12 3.79 9.34
N LEU A 12 -24.65 4.95 8.94
CA LEU A 12 -24.08 5.74 7.84
C LEU A 12 -22.64 6.19 8.16
N LEU A 13 -22.36 6.56 9.40
CA LEU A 13 -21.00 6.92 9.82
C LEU A 13 -20.05 5.72 9.71
N TRP A 14 -20.48 4.54 10.16
CA TRP A 14 -19.70 3.32 10.10
C TRP A 14 -19.42 2.88 8.66
N GLU A 15 -20.40 2.99 7.77
CA GLU A 15 -20.25 2.75 6.33
C GLU A 15 -19.17 3.66 5.74
N LYS A 16 -19.25 4.97 5.99
CA LYS A 16 -18.25 5.94 5.50
C LYS A 16 -16.84 5.67 6.03
N ILE A 17 -16.71 5.28 7.29
CA ILE A 17 -15.41 4.90 7.87
C ILE A 17 -14.88 3.66 7.14
N THR A 18 -15.73 2.67 6.91
CA THR A 18 -15.36 1.42 6.22
C THR A 18 -14.88 1.70 4.79
N ASP A 19 -15.61 2.52 4.05
CA ASP A 19 -15.24 2.89 2.68
C ASP A 19 -13.94 3.69 2.64
N TYR A 20 -13.77 4.63 3.57
CA TYR A 20 -12.52 5.36 3.71
C TYR A 20 -11.34 4.42 3.97
N VAL A 21 -11.47 3.49 4.93
CA VAL A 21 -10.42 2.52 5.25
C VAL A 21 -10.11 1.63 4.05
N LYS A 22 -11.12 1.13 3.32
CA LYS A 22 -10.92 0.33 2.10
C LYS A 22 -10.16 1.13 1.03
N ALA A 23 -10.61 2.35 0.75
CA ALA A 23 -9.99 3.21 -0.26
C ALA A 23 -8.54 3.53 0.09
N THR A 24 -8.29 4.00 1.31
CA THR A 24 -6.92 4.31 1.78
C THR A 24 -6.04 3.06 1.78
N SER A 25 -6.56 1.91 2.21
CA SER A 25 -5.79 0.65 2.21
C SER A 25 -5.43 0.21 0.79
N ARG A 26 -6.35 0.33 -0.19
CA ARG A 26 -6.05 0.06 -1.61
C ARG A 26 -4.96 0.97 -2.13
N THR A 27 -5.07 2.28 -1.90
CA THR A 27 -4.09 3.27 -2.35
C THR A 27 -2.70 3.02 -1.76
N THR A 28 -2.62 2.72 -0.46
CA THR A 28 -1.33 2.50 0.22
C THR A 28 -0.73 1.13 -0.10
N ALA A 29 -1.54 0.08 -0.26
CA ALA A 29 -1.05 -1.27 -0.56
C ALA A 29 -0.57 -1.43 -2.02
N ARG A 30 -1.18 -0.73 -2.98
CA ARG A 30 -0.84 -0.85 -4.42
C ARG A 30 0.67 -0.70 -4.70
N PRO A 31 1.37 0.37 -4.29
CA PRO A 31 2.82 0.51 -4.56
C PRO A 31 3.66 -0.58 -3.90
N VAL A 32 3.27 -1.08 -2.73
CA VAL A 32 3.97 -2.16 -2.02
C VAL A 32 3.84 -3.47 -2.78
N LEU A 33 2.64 -3.78 -3.26
CA LEU A 33 2.38 -4.98 -4.06
C LEU A 33 3.09 -4.92 -5.41
N LEU A 34 3.09 -3.76 -6.08
CA LEU A 34 3.84 -3.54 -7.32
C LEU A 34 5.34 -3.82 -7.11
N LEU A 35 5.93 -3.25 -6.06
CA LEU A 35 7.33 -3.52 -5.70
C LEU A 35 7.58 -5.01 -5.48
N TYR A 36 6.70 -5.70 -4.74
CA TYR A 36 6.80 -7.13 -4.49
C TYR A 36 6.78 -7.97 -5.79
N TYR A 37 5.86 -7.70 -6.72
CA TYR A 37 5.77 -8.45 -7.96
C TYR A 37 6.92 -8.14 -8.93
N VAL A 38 7.36 -6.87 -9.01
CA VAL A 38 8.55 -6.50 -9.78
C VAL A 38 9.79 -7.20 -9.22
N LEU A 39 9.96 -7.27 -7.90
CA LEU A 39 11.05 -8.01 -7.26
C LEU A 39 11.08 -9.49 -7.66
N ARG A 40 9.91 -10.10 -7.87
CA ARG A 40 9.79 -11.51 -8.29
C ARG A 40 9.97 -11.73 -9.80
N SER A 41 9.86 -10.68 -10.61
CA SER A 41 10.01 -10.79 -12.05
C SER A 41 11.44 -11.20 -12.44
N PRO A 42 11.62 -12.22 -13.31
CA PRO A 42 12.95 -12.59 -13.82
C PRO A 42 13.57 -11.46 -14.66
N GLU A 43 12.74 -10.64 -15.32
CA GLU A 43 13.14 -9.53 -16.19
C GLU A 43 13.73 -8.33 -15.42
N THR A 44 13.58 -8.31 -14.09
CA THR A 44 14.11 -7.22 -13.26
C THR A 44 15.58 -7.47 -12.92
N PRO A 45 16.51 -6.56 -13.27
CA PRO A 45 17.93 -6.71 -12.95
C PRO A 45 18.19 -6.78 -11.45
N SER A 46 19.23 -7.54 -11.06
CA SER A 46 19.57 -7.76 -9.64
C SER A 46 19.83 -6.47 -8.87
N SER A 47 20.40 -5.43 -9.51
CA SER A 47 20.61 -4.12 -8.89
C SER A 47 19.31 -3.42 -8.50
N ASP A 48 18.26 -3.58 -9.31
CA ASP A 48 16.96 -2.97 -9.05
C ASP A 48 16.17 -3.79 -8.04
N LYS A 49 16.28 -5.13 -8.07
CA LYS A 49 15.78 -6.01 -7.00
C LYS A 49 16.35 -5.63 -5.65
N MET A 50 17.66 -5.34 -5.57
CA MET A 50 18.29 -4.93 -4.31
C MET A 50 17.75 -3.59 -3.79
N LEU A 51 17.45 -2.63 -4.68
CA LEU A 51 16.79 -1.38 -4.31
C LEU A 51 15.38 -1.62 -3.76
N ILE A 52 14.62 -2.51 -4.40
CA ILE A 52 13.27 -2.88 -3.93
C ILE A 52 13.34 -3.56 -2.56
N VAL A 53 14.26 -4.51 -2.37
CA VAL A 53 14.47 -5.17 -1.08
C VAL A 53 14.81 -4.15 0.01
N ALA A 54 15.69 -3.19 -0.26
CA ALA A 54 16.01 -2.13 0.69
C ALA A 54 14.76 -1.31 1.05
N ALA A 55 13.96 -0.90 0.06
CA ALA A 55 12.73 -0.13 0.27
C ALA A 55 11.66 -0.92 1.05
N LEU A 56 11.45 -2.19 0.73
CA LEU A 56 10.48 -3.06 1.41
C LEU A 56 10.93 -3.45 2.82
N SER A 57 12.23 -3.67 3.04
CA SER A 57 12.77 -4.03 4.35
C SER A 57 12.53 -2.92 5.37
N TYR A 58 12.59 -1.65 4.94
CA TYR A 58 12.27 -0.51 5.81
C TYR A 58 10.78 -0.45 6.17
N LEU A 59 9.89 -0.83 5.26
CA LEU A 59 8.44 -0.86 5.51
C LEU A 59 8.05 -1.94 6.54
N VAL A 60 8.70 -3.10 6.48
CA VAL A 60 8.34 -4.28 7.28
C VAL A 60 9.09 -4.35 8.61
N LEU A 61 10.35 -3.91 8.65
CA LEU A 61 11.18 -3.96 9.86
C LEU A 61 11.09 -2.59 10.56
N PRO A 62 10.43 -2.49 11.74
CA PRO A 62 10.61 -1.32 12.58
C PRO A 62 12.10 -1.16 12.88
N ILE A 63 12.56 0.09 12.86
CA ILE A 63 13.94 0.56 12.95
C ILE A 63 14.74 -0.08 14.11
N ASP A 64 14.06 -0.63 15.12
CA ASP A 64 14.64 -1.28 16.29
C ASP A 64 15.52 -2.51 16.02
N LEU A 65 15.51 -3.12 14.83
CA LEU A 65 16.41 -4.25 14.50
C LEU A 65 17.78 -3.80 13.96
N ILE A 66 17.90 -2.57 13.48
CA ILE A 66 19.16 -2.02 12.97
C ILE A 66 19.61 -0.98 13.98
N SER A 67 20.33 -1.42 15.01
CA SER A 67 21.06 -0.49 15.88
C SER A 67 21.84 0.49 15.00
N ALA A 68 21.52 1.79 15.12
CA ALA A 68 22.06 2.91 14.33
C ALA A 68 23.60 3.04 14.33
N LYS A 69 24.31 2.11 14.98
CA LYS A 69 25.78 2.07 15.10
C LYS A 69 26.52 1.26 14.03
N ARG A 70 25.85 0.51 13.14
CA ARG A 70 26.56 -0.43 12.21
C ARG A 70 26.53 -0.10 10.72
N LEU A 71 25.81 0.93 10.28
CA LEU A 71 25.75 1.26 8.84
C LEU A 71 26.20 2.71 8.60
N PRO A 72 27.51 2.97 8.40
CA PRO A 72 28.03 4.29 8.04
C PRO A 72 27.59 4.77 6.64
N ILE A 73 26.72 4.01 5.97
CA ILE A 73 26.25 4.23 4.59
C ILE A 73 24.85 4.88 4.54
N ILE A 74 24.12 4.88 5.67
CA ILE A 74 22.71 5.36 5.74
C ILE A 74 22.56 6.88 5.61
N GLY A 75 23.64 7.66 5.71
CA GLY A 75 23.59 9.12 5.72
C GLY A 75 23.26 9.84 4.40
N TRP A 76 22.91 9.14 3.32
CA TRP A 76 22.66 9.76 1.99
C TRP A 76 21.22 9.69 1.48
N ILE A 77 20.32 9.01 2.20
CA ILE A 77 18.96 8.77 1.70
C ILE A 77 17.95 9.34 2.69
N ASP A 78 17.36 10.48 2.34
CA ASP A 78 16.20 11.02 3.05
C ASP A 78 14.98 10.11 2.82
N GLU A 79 14.26 9.78 3.89
CA GLU A 79 13.47 8.53 4.04
C GLU A 79 12.31 8.38 3.04
N ALA A 80 11.59 9.46 2.72
CA ALA A 80 10.47 9.45 1.77
C ALA A 80 10.92 9.53 0.29
N VAL A 81 12.10 10.11 0.04
CA VAL A 81 12.66 10.24 -1.31
C VAL A 81 13.07 8.87 -1.84
N SER A 82 13.47 7.95 -0.96
CA SER A 82 13.92 6.58 -1.28
C SER A 82 12.84 5.72 -1.94
N LEU A 83 11.63 5.71 -1.38
CA LEU A 83 10.49 4.92 -1.84
C LEU A 83 9.95 5.48 -3.16
N VAL A 84 9.83 6.81 -3.26
CA VAL A 84 9.42 7.48 -4.49
C VAL A 84 10.45 7.28 -5.59
N TYR A 85 11.74 7.37 -5.28
CA TYR A 85 12.82 7.11 -6.23
C TYR A 85 12.86 5.65 -6.67
N ALA A 86 12.75 4.70 -5.73
CA ALA A 86 12.68 3.28 -6.03
C ALA A 86 11.48 2.99 -6.93
N TYR A 87 10.28 3.47 -6.57
CA TYR A 87 9.08 3.34 -7.39
C TYR A 87 9.28 3.93 -8.79
N LYS A 88 9.77 5.17 -8.91
CA LYS A 88 10.04 5.80 -10.23
C LYS A 88 11.09 5.05 -11.05
N LYS A 89 12.08 4.43 -10.38
CA LYS A 89 13.11 3.66 -11.07
C LYS A 89 12.55 2.35 -11.59
N VAL A 90 11.73 1.68 -10.78
CA VAL A 90 11.25 0.32 -11.06
C VAL A 90 9.87 0.25 -11.70
N CYS A 91 9.14 1.37 -11.78
CA CYS A 91 7.85 1.44 -12.48
C CYS A 91 7.97 1.04 -13.95
N ARG A 92 9.16 1.20 -14.55
CA ARG A 92 9.45 0.72 -15.92
C ARG A 92 9.32 -0.79 -16.09
N TYR A 93 9.39 -1.56 -15.00
CA TYR A 93 9.26 -3.02 -15.00
C TYR A 93 7.84 -3.47 -14.64
N VAL A 94 6.92 -2.53 -14.36
CA VAL A 94 5.51 -2.85 -14.13
C VAL A 94 4.90 -3.17 -15.48
N THR A 95 4.59 -4.46 -15.68
CA THR A 95 3.91 -4.94 -16.89
C THR A 95 2.40 -4.99 -16.66
N PRO A 96 1.57 -5.04 -17.73
CA PRO A 96 0.13 -5.20 -17.59
C PRO A 96 -0.27 -6.45 -16.77
N GLU A 97 0.52 -7.52 -16.87
CA GLU A 97 0.31 -8.74 -16.07
C GLU A 97 0.57 -8.50 -14.59
N ILE A 98 1.63 -7.76 -14.24
CA ILE A 98 1.90 -7.36 -12.86
C ILE A 98 0.78 -6.46 -12.33
N GLU A 99 0.31 -5.49 -13.12
CA GLU A 99 -0.82 -4.64 -12.72
C GLU A 99 -2.07 -5.48 -12.45
N SER A 100 -2.38 -6.44 -13.33
CA SER A 100 -3.52 -7.35 -13.16
C SER A 100 -3.40 -8.22 -11.89
N GLU A 101 -2.22 -8.77 -11.60
CA GLU A 101 -1.98 -9.53 -10.37
C GLU A 101 -2.14 -8.68 -9.11
N VAL A 102 -1.70 -7.41 -9.16
CA VAL A 102 -1.90 -6.47 -8.06
C VAL A 102 -3.38 -6.14 -7.88
N ASP A 103 -4.10 -5.87 -8.96
CA ASP A 103 -5.54 -5.59 -8.92
C ASP A 103 -6.33 -6.77 -8.37
N ASN A 104 -5.98 -8.00 -8.74
CA ASN A 104 -6.58 -9.22 -8.20
C ASN A 104 -6.34 -9.37 -6.68
N VAL A 105 -5.13 -9.06 -6.21
CA VAL A 105 -4.84 -9.07 -4.77
C VAL A 105 -5.61 -7.98 -4.03
N LEU A 106 -5.66 -6.77 -4.58
CA LEU A 106 -6.39 -5.64 -4.00
C LEU A 106 -7.89 -5.92 -3.94
N GLU A 107 -8.45 -6.56 -4.95
CA GLU A 107 -9.87 -6.93 -4.98
C GLU A 107 -10.20 -8.01 -3.95
N ARG A 108 -9.30 -8.98 -3.77
CA ARG A 108 -9.44 -10.00 -2.73
C ARG A 108 -9.35 -9.40 -1.31
N TRP A 109 -8.47 -8.43 -1.10
CA TRP A 109 -8.25 -7.82 0.22
C TRP A 109 -9.26 -6.72 0.56
N PHE A 110 -9.64 -5.93 -0.43
CA PHE A 110 -10.46 -4.73 -0.29
C PHE A 110 -11.45 -4.66 -1.47
N PRO A 111 -12.46 -5.53 -1.52
CA PRO A 111 -13.38 -5.58 -2.65
C PRO A 111 -14.08 -4.23 -2.85
N GLU A 112 -14.22 -3.79 -4.09
CA GLU A 112 -14.95 -2.57 -4.42
C GLU A 112 -16.43 -2.80 -4.13
N GLY A 113 -16.95 -2.12 -3.11
CA GLY A 113 -18.33 -2.25 -2.70
C GLY A 113 -19.27 -1.74 -3.79
N LYS A 114 -19.86 -2.64 -4.57
CA LYS A 114 -21.17 -2.38 -5.18
C LYS A 114 -22.22 -2.86 -4.18
N TYR A 115 -22.58 -2.00 -3.24
CA TYR A 115 -23.78 -2.22 -2.44
C TYR A 115 -24.93 -1.52 -3.17
N GLU A 116 -25.86 -2.32 -3.69
CA GLU A 116 -27.18 -1.83 -4.06
C GLU A 116 -27.78 -1.18 -2.81
N LEU A 117 -28.14 0.10 -2.93
CA LEU A 117 -28.92 0.79 -1.92
C LEU A 117 -30.20 -0.02 -1.74
N ILE A 118 -30.32 -0.71 -0.62
CA ILE A 118 -31.60 -1.28 -0.20
C ILE A 118 -32.43 -0.07 0.21
N GLU A 119 -33.24 0.45 -0.72
CA GLU A 119 -34.32 1.36 -0.41
C GLU A 119 -35.35 0.57 0.43
N GLU A 120 -35.36 0.81 1.75
CA GLU A 120 -36.52 0.52 2.61
C GLU A 120 -37.46 1.72 2.68
#